data_AF-A0A6G1YNV4-F1
#
_entry.id   AF-A0A6G1YNV4-F1
#
_cell.length_a   1.000
_cell.length_b   1.000
_cell.length_c   1.000
_cell.angle_alpha   90.00
_cell.angle_beta   90.00
_cell.angle_gamma   90.00
#
_symmetry.space_group_name_H-M   'P 1'
#
loop_
_entity.id
_entity.type
_entity.pdbx_description
1 polymer ?
#
loop_
_entity_poly.entity_id
_entity_poly.type
_entity_poly.pdbx_seq_one_letter_code
_entity_poly.pdbx_strand_id
1 'polypeptide(L)'
;MPLFGILFYIDNRHRYIDPLTGKKDFKTIKSDIKKLFTTFFISEIAYSLSKLSFTYQFLQLGARPYQASMIGSLAASAISIVLINFVIIRGVKLFRI
;
A
#
# COMPACT_ATOMS: atom_id res chain seq x y z
N MET A 1 6.60 6.58 0.71
CA MET A 1 5.24 6.54 1.29
C MET A 1 4.67 7.88 1.77
N PRO A 2 5.43 8.97 2.06
CA PRO A 2 4.79 10.27 2.28
C PRO A 2 4.24 10.87 0.97
N LEU A 3 4.94 10.65 -0.15
CA LEU A 3 4.58 11.25 -1.45
C LEU A 3 3.21 10.80 -1.98
N PHE A 4 2.89 9.50 -1.88
CA PHE A 4 1.59 8.99 -2.34
C PHE A 4 0.43 9.55 -1.50
N GLY A 5 0.58 9.64 -0.17
CA GLY A 5 -0.45 10.25 0.68
C GLY A 5 -0.68 11.73 0.40
N ILE A 6 0.38 12.48 0.07
CA ILE A 6 0.28 13.89 -0.34
C ILE A 6 -0.43 14.02 -1.69
N LEU A 7 0.01 13.26 -2.70
CA LEU A 7 -0.61 13.25 -4.04
C LEU A 7 -2.09 12.85 -3.95
N PHE A 8 -2.39 11.83 -3.15
CA PHE A 8 -3.75 11.37 -2.89
C PHE A 8 -4.64 12.46 -2.29
N TYR A 9 -4.11 13.20 -1.31
CA TYR A 9 -4.81 14.33 -0.70
C TYR A 9 -5.03 15.48 -1.68
N ILE A 10 -4.04 15.80 -2.52
CA ILE A 10 -4.15 16.84 -3.55
C ILE A 10 -5.25 16.48 -4.55
N ASP A 11 -5.27 15.23 -5.00
CA ASP A 11 -6.23 14.73 -6.00
C ASP A 11 -7.67 14.68 -5.45
N ASN A 12 -7.84 14.28 -4.19
CA ASN A 12 -9.17 14.18 -3.56
C ASN A 12 -9.58 15.43 -2.76
N ARG A 13 -8.83 16.54 -2.85
CA ARG A 13 -9.06 17.75 -2.04
C ARG A 13 -10.49 18.29 -2.13
N HIS A 14 -11.14 18.08 -3.28
CA HIS A 14 -12.48 18.55 -3.59
C HIS A 14 -13.58 17.72 -2.88
N ARG A 15 -13.32 16.45 -2.53
CA ARG A 15 -14.25 15.59 -1.76
C ARG A 15 -14.34 15.95 -0.29
N TYR A 16 -13.36 16.70 0.23
CA TYR A 16 -13.28 17.03 1.66
C TYR A 16 -13.93 18.37 2.02
N ILE A 17 -14.46 19.09 1.03
CA ILE A 17 -15.16 20.35 1.24
C ILE A 17 -16.65 20.08 1.04
N ASP A 18 -17.43 20.32 2.07
CA ASP A 18 -18.87 20.15 2.03
C ASP A 18 -19.49 21.21 1.09
N PRO A 19 -20.11 20.82 -0.03
CA PRO A 19 -20.53 21.75 -1.08
C PRO A 19 -21.63 22.74 -0.63
N LEU A 20 -22.36 22.42 0.45
CA LEU A 20 -23.44 23.27 0.97
C LEU A 20 -22.97 24.25 2.06
N THR A 21 -21.94 23.90 2.83
CA THR A 21 -21.49 24.69 3.99
C THR A 21 -20.09 25.28 3.81
N GLY A 22 -19.34 24.86 2.79
CA GLY A 22 -17.96 25.26 2.55
C GLY A 22 -16.97 24.78 3.63
N LYS A 23 -17.44 24.00 4.61
CA LYS A 23 -16.62 23.52 5.73
C LYS A 23 -15.85 22.27 5.34
N LYS A 24 -14.62 22.16 5.82
CA LYS A 24 -13.80 20.96 5.67
C LYS A 24 -14.34 19.84 6.55
N ASP A 25 -14.65 18.70 5.95
CA ASP A 25 -15.01 17.50 6.70
C ASP A 25 -13.74 16.77 7.20
N PHE A 26 -13.25 17.22 8.36
CA PHE A 26 -12.11 16.63 9.03
C PHE A 26 -12.33 15.18 9.48
N LYS A 27 -13.58 14.73 9.69
CA LYS A 27 -13.86 13.34 10.07
C LYS A 27 -13.55 12.40 8.90
N THR A 28 -13.95 12.77 7.70
CA THR A 28 -13.71 11.99 6.48
C THR A 28 -12.21 11.94 6.15
N ILE A 29 -11.50 13.07 6.24
CA ILE A 29 -10.04 13.12 6.06
C ILE A 29 -9.33 12.16 7.04
N LYS A 30 -9.66 12.22 8.33
CA LYS A 30 -9.00 11.39 9.35
C LYS A 30 -9.27 9.90 9.13
N SER A 31 -10.48 9.55 8.68
CA SER A 31 -10.86 8.19 8.35
C SER A 31 -10.06 7.65 7.17
N ASP A 32 -9.93 8.43 6.10
CA ASP A 32 -9.19 8.04 4.90
C ASP A 32 -7.68 7.91 5.16
N ILE A 33 -7.09 8.84 5.92
CA ILE A 33 -5.69 8.72 6.36
C ILE A 33 -5.47 7.43 7.15
N LYS A 34 -6.39 7.08 8.07
CA LYS A 34 -6.29 5.84 8.84
C LYS A 34 -6.34 4.62 7.93
N LYS A 35 -7.26 4.58 6.96
CA LYS A 35 -7.36 3.49 5.98
C LYS A 35 -6.11 3.36 5.10
N LEU A 36 -5.56 4.49 4.66
CA LEU A 36 -4.34 4.52 3.86
C LEU A 36 -3.15 3.97 4.65
N PHE A 37 -2.98 4.40 5.89
CA PHE A 37 -1.95 3.86 6.79
C PHE A 37 -2.12 2.37 7.04
N THR A 38 -3.34 1.91 7.36
CA THR A 38 -3.62 0.49 7.56
C THR A 38 -3.30 -0.34 6.33
N THR A 39 -3.68 0.14 5.14
CA THR A 39 -3.38 -0.54 3.86
C THR A 39 -1.87 -0.61 3.62
N PHE A 40 -1.15 0.48 3.89
CA PHE A 40 0.30 0.52 3.77
C PHE A 40 0.97 -0.49 4.70
N PHE A 41 0.59 -0.51 5.99
CA PHE A 41 1.14 -1.45 6.96
C PHE A 41 0.90 -2.91 6.57
N ILE A 42 -0.31 -3.26 6.11
CA ILE A 42 -0.64 -4.62 5.67
C ILE A 42 0.28 -5.05 4.51
N SER A 43 0.47 -4.16 3.53
CA SER A 43 1.35 -4.42 2.40
C SER A 43 2.82 -4.57 2.81
N GLU A 44 3.30 -3.75 3.74
CA GLU A 44 4.70 -3.81 4.18
C GLU A 44 4.99 -5.10 4.95
N ILE A 45 4.05 -5.54 5.79
CA ILE A 45 4.15 -6.83 6.47
C ILE A 45 4.17 -7.97 5.44
N ALA A 46 3.28 -7.93 4.45
CA ALA A 46 3.24 -8.93 3.40
C ALA A 46 4.54 -8.96 2.56
N TYR A 47 5.09 -7.79 2.24
CA TYR A 47 6.38 -7.67 1.55
C TYR A 47 7.51 -8.31 2.36
N SER A 48 7.63 -7.96 3.65
CA SER A 48 8.71 -8.46 4.51
C SER A 48 8.64 -9.98 4.68
N LEU A 49 7.45 -10.53 4.96
CA LEU A 49 7.24 -11.96 5.09
C LEU A 49 7.50 -12.71 3.77
N SER A 50 7.01 -12.16 2.65
CA SER A 50 7.23 -12.76 1.33
C SER A 50 8.71 -12.76 0.98
N LYS A 51 9.42 -11.65 1.19
CA LYS A 51 10.85 -11.53 0.89
C LYS A 51 11.66 -12.56 1.69
N LEU A 52 11.39 -12.67 2.99
CA LEU A 52 12.05 -13.66 3.84
C LEU A 52 11.78 -15.08 3.34
N SER A 53 10.52 -15.39 3.04
CA SER A 53 10.10 -16.70 2.55
C SER A 53 10.79 -17.06 1.23
N PHE A 54 10.73 -16.18 0.22
CA PHE A 54 11.38 -16.43 -1.07
C PHE A 54 12.89 -16.52 -0.95
N THR A 55 13.53 -15.62 -0.20
CA THR A 55 14.99 -15.64 -0.02
C THR A 55 15.42 -16.96 0.62
N TYR A 56 14.68 -17.43 1.63
CA TYR A 56 14.95 -18.71 2.29
C TYR A 56 14.77 -19.90 1.34
N GLN A 57 13.70 -19.92 0.54
CA GLN A 57 13.48 -20.96 -0.46
C GLN A 57 14.61 -21.00 -1.51
N PHE A 58 15.03 -19.84 -2.03
CA PHE A 58 16.14 -19.78 -2.99
C PHE A 58 17.48 -20.21 -2.38
N LEU A 59 17.73 -19.91 -1.11
CA LEU A 59 18.91 -20.40 -0.40
C LEU A 59 18.91 -21.93 -0.28
N GLN A 60 17.76 -22.54 0.03
CA GLN A 60 17.66 -24.01 0.08
C GLN A 60 17.89 -24.67 -1.29
N LEU A 61 17.52 -24.00 -2.38
CA LEU A 61 17.77 -24.45 -3.75
C LEU A 61 19.23 -24.27 -4.20
N GLY A 62 20.13 -23.79 -3.31
CA GLY A 62 21.55 -23.64 -3.59
C GLY A 62 21.92 -22.33 -4.32
N ALA A 63 21.01 -21.36 -4.41
CA ALA A 63 21.34 -20.06 -4.96
C ALA A 63 22.31 -19.30 -4.05
N ARG A 64 23.18 -18.47 -4.65
CA ARG A 64 24.09 -17.62 -3.88
C ARG A 64 23.28 -16.61 -3.04
N PRO A 65 23.72 -16.25 -1.82
CA PRO A 65 22.96 -15.35 -0.95
C PRO A 65 22.56 -14.02 -1.59
N TYR A 66 23.45 -13.43 -2.40
CA TYR A 66 23.17 -12.21 -3.15
C TYR A 66 22.04 -12.40 -4.18
N GLN A 67 22.07 -13.49 -4.96
CA GLN A 67 21.07 -13.78 -5.98
C GLN A 67 19.72 -14.11 -5.35
N ALA A 68 19.72 -14.91 -4.28
CA ALA A 68 18.51 -15.26 -3.54
C ALA A 68 17.80 -14.01 -2.98
N SER A 69 18.57 -13.09 -2.39
CA SER A 69 18.03 -11.83 -1.84
C SER A 69 17.48 -10.92 -2.94
N MET A 70 18.15 -10.84 -4.08
CA MET A 70 17.72 -10.02 -5.22
C MET A 70 16.39 -10.54 -5.80
N ILE A 71 16.30 -11.83 -6.10
CA ILE A 71 15.09 -12.45 -6.67
C ILE A 71 13.95 -12.43 -5.64
N GLY A 72 14.25 -12.73 -4.38
CA GLY A 72 13.26 -12.69 -3.30
C GLY A 72 12.70 -11.29 -3.07
N SER A 73 13.53 -10.24 -3.16
CA SER A 73 13.07 -8.85 -3.07
C SER A 73 12.21 -8.44 -4.26
N LEU A 74 12.58 -8.84 -5.48
CA LEU A 74 11.81 -8.58 -6.70
C LEU A 74 10.42 -9.26 -6.65
N ALA A 75 10.39 -10.55 -6.29
CA ALA A 75 9.14 -11.31 -6.18
C ALA A 75 8.22 -10.74 -5.09
N ALA A 76 8.78 -10.44 -3.91
CA ALA A 76 8.03 -9.82 -2.83
C ALA A 76 7.49 -8.44 -3.21
N SER A 77 8.27 -7.64 -3.94
CA SER A 77 7.85 -6.31 -4.40
C SER A 77 6.65 -6.41 -5.34
N ALA A 78 6.68 -7.33 -6.31
CA ALA A 78 5.56 -7.57 -7.22
C ALA A 78 4.28 -7.95 -6.45
N ILE A 79 4.38 -8.87 -5.49
CA ILE A 79 3.25 -9.28 -4.65
C ILE A 79 2.72 -8.10 -3.83
N SER A 80 3.61 -7.33 -3.22
CA SER A 80 3.22 -6.17 -2.40
C SER A 80 2.46 -5.12 -3.20
N ILE A 81 2.90 -4.82 -4.42
CA ILE A 81 2.21 -3.89 -5.33
C ILE A 81 0.82 -4.42 -5.70
N VAL A 82 0.69 -5.70 -6.04
CA VAL A 82 -0.60 -6.31 -6.35
C VAL A 82 -1.52 -6.27 -5.12
N LEU A 83 -0.99 -6.55 -3.93
CA LEU A 83 -1.75 -6.54 -2.68
C LEU A 83 -2.25 -5.14 -2.33
N ILE A 84 -1.41 -4.11 -2.46
CA ILE A 84 -1.82 -2.69 -2.27
C ILE A 84 -2.98 -2.37 -3.20
N ASN A 85 -2.84 -2.65 -4.49
CA ASN A 85 -3.88 -2.34 -5.47
C ASN A 85 -5.19 -3.06 -5.14
N PHE A 86 -5.12 -4.34 -4.76
CA PHE A 86 -6.30 -5.11 -4.37
C PHE A 86 -6.98 -4.57 -3.11
N VAL A 87 -6.21 -4.23 -2.07
CA VAL A 87 -6.74 -3.67 -0.81
C VAL A 87 -7.33 -2.28 -1.01
N ILE A 88 -6.69 -1.43 -1.84
CA ILE A 88 -7.23 -0.10 -2.16
C ILE A 88 -8.57 -0.23 -2.92
N ILE A 89 -8.64 -1.11 -3.92
CA ILE A 89 -9.86 -1.33 -4.72
C ILE A 89 -10.99 -1.89 -3.84
N ARG A 90 -10.73 -2.92 -3.02
CA ARG A 90 -11.77 -3.60 -2.23
C ARG A 90 -12.10 -2.93 -0.90
N GLY A 91 -11.08 -2.53 -0.14
CA GLY A 91 -11.22 -2.07 1.23
C GLY A 91 -11.63 -0.61 1.33
N VAL A 92 -11.28 0.21 0.34
CA VAL A 92 -11.47 1.65 0.44
C VAL A 92 -12.66 2.15 -0.40
N LYS A 93 -13.26 1.33 -1.31
CA LYS A 93 -14.31 1.77 -2.28
C LYS A 93 -14.01 3.17 -2.82
N LEU A 94 -12.73 3.43 -3.06
CA LEU A 94 -12.27 4.79 -3.20
C LEU A 94 -12.59 5.33 -4.61
N PHE A 95 -12.67 4.40 -5.56
CA PHE A 95 -13.30 4.56 -6.86
C PHE A 95 -14.72 3.97 -6.80
N ARG A 96 -15.70 4.80 -6.48
CA ARG A 96 -17.08 4.55 -6.93
C ARG A 96 -17.12 5.08 -8.36
N ILE A 97 -16.96 4.19 -9.33
CA ILE A 97 -17.35 4.46 -10.73
C ILE A 97 -18.87 4.59 -10.76
#